data_AF-A0A2C9UVP2-F1
#
_entry.id   AF-A0A2C9UVP2-F1
#
_cell.length_a   1.000
_cell.length_b   1.000
_cell.length_c   1.000
_cell.angle_alpha   90.00
_cell.angle_beta   90.00
_cell.angle_gamma   90.00
#
_symmetry.space_group_name_H-M   'P 1'
#
loop_
_entity.id
_entity.type
_entity.pdbx_description
1 polymer ?
#
loop_
_entity_poly.entity_id
_entity_poly.type
_entity_poly.pdbx_seq_one_letter_code
_entity_poly.pdbx_strand_id
1 'polypeptide(L)'
;MAEPKTKYDRQLRIWGEQGQAALEKASICLLNCGPTGSATLKNLVLGGVGSITVIDGSKVEVSDLGNNFMVDESSVGQSKAKCVSKFIEEHPEALIEINPSFFSQFTLVVATQLVEDSMVKLDKICREANVKLIFARSYGLTGFVRVSVKVIC
;
A
#
# COMPACT_ATOMS: atom_id res chain seq x y z
N MET A 1 23.07 7.23 15.56
CA MET A 1 22.28 6.74 14.40
C MET A 1 23.28 6.22 13.38
N ALA A 2 23.14 4.97 12.91
CA ALA A 2 24.01 4.46 11.85
C ALA A 2 23.84 5.30 10.57
N GLU A 3 24.92 5.54 9.82
CA GLU A 3 24.84 6.25 8.56
C GLU A 3 23.85 5.55 7.59
N PRO A 4 23.12 6.29 6.74
CA PRO A 4 22.17 5.69 5.78
C PRO A 4 22.78 4.56 4.95
N LYS A 5 24.09 4.68 4.63
CA LYS A 5 24.85 3.66 3.90
C LYS A 5 25.04 2.36 4.68
N THR A 6 25.17 2.40 6.01
CA THR A 6 25.28 1.18 6.83
C THR A 6 23.93 0.48 7.02
N LYS A 7 22.82 1.23 7.10
CA LYS A 7 21.47 0.65 7.26
C LYS A 7 21.03 -0.15 6.03
N TYR A 8 21.31 0.37 4.83
CA TYR A 8 20.85 -0.21 3.56
C TYR A 8 21.94 -0.96 2.77
N ASP A 9 23.10 -1.25 3.35
CA ASP A 9 24.22 -1.92 2.65
C ASP A 9 23.78 -3.17 1.86
N ARG A 10 22.99 -4.04 2.49
CA ARG A 10 22.54 -5.29 1.88
C ARG A 10 21.63 -5.08 0.67
N GLN A 11 20.71 -4.12 0.75
CA GLN A 11 19.79 -3.83 -0.36
C GLN A 11 20.44 -3.00 -1.47
N LEU A 12 21.42 -2.14 -1.11
CA LEU A 12 22.26 -1.42 -2.08
C LEU A 12 23.05 -2.38 -2.98
N ARG A 13 23.44 -3.57 -2.50
CA ARG A 13 24.09 -4.60 -3.33
C ARG A 13 23.17 -5.22 -4.38
N ILE A 14 21.85 -5.07 -4.26
CA ILE A 14 20.86 -5.63 -5.18
C ILE A 14 20.49 -4.60 -6.25
N TRP A 15 20.09 -3.40 -5.85
CA TRP A 15 19.57 -2.37 -6.76
C TRP A 15 20.40 -1.09 -6.85
N GLY A 16 21.57 -1.06 -6.21
CA GLY A 16 22.49 0.07 -6.23
C GLY A 16 21.96 1.32 -5.53
N GLU A 17 22.78 2.37 -5.50
CA GLU A 17 22.39 3.68 -4.96
C GLU A 17 21.24 4.31 -5.78
N GLN A 18 21.21 4.06 -7.10
CA GLN A 18 20.15 4.58 -7.98
C GLN A 18 18.78 3.98 -7.65
N GLY A 19 18.70 2.67 -7.40
CA GLY A 19 17.46 2.01 -7.00
C GLY A 19 16.97 2.49 -5.63
N GLN A 20 17.90 2.69 -4.69
CA GLN A 20 17.55 3.22 -3.37
C GLN A 20 17.02 4.65 -3.46
N ALA A 21 17.67 5.52 -4.24
CA ALA A 21 17.22 6.88 -4.46
C ALA A 21 15.84 6.94 -5.15
N ALA A 22 15.51 5.96 -6.00
CA ALA A 22 14.18 5.85 -6.59
C ALA A 22 13.12 5.46 -5.55
N LEU A 23 13.42 4.52 -4.64
CA LEU A 23 12.53 4.14 -3.54
C LEU A 23 12.28 5.31 -2.58
N GLU A 24 13.33 6.03 -2.19
CA GLU A 24 13.24 7.19 -1.29
C GLU A 24 12.43 8.36 -1.87
N LYS A 25 12.30 8.44 -3.19
CA LYS A 25 11.46 9.42 -3.89
C LYS A 25 10.04 8.94 -4.15
N ALA A 26 9.78 7.64 -4.01
CA ALA A 26 8.47 7.08 -4.33
C ALA A 26 7.42 7.42 -3.26
N SER A 27 6.21 7.69 -3.74
CA SER A 27 5.01 7.89 -2.93
C SER A 27 4.04 6.75 -3.17
N ILE A 28 3.69 6.00 -2.13
CA ILE A 28 2.85 4.81 -2.23
C ILE A 28 1.49 5.06 -1.58
N CYS A 29 0.41 4.68 -2.25
CA CYS A 29 -0.92 4.58 -1.64
C CYS A 29 -1.23 3.11 -1.38
N LEU A 30 -1.60 2.76 -0.15
CA LEU A 30 -2.06 1.42 0.22
C LEU A 30 -3.56 1.46 0.52
N LEU A 31 -4.35 0.68 -0.20
CA LEU A 31 -5.79 0.51 0.05
C LEU A 31 -6.02 -0.76 0.87
N ASN A 32 -6.74 -0.59 1.97
CA ASN A 32 -6.99 -1.56 3.03
C ASN A 32 -5.73 -2.02 3.76
N CYS A 33 -5.70 -1.87 5.08
CA CYS A 33 -4.62 -2.29 5.96
C CYS A 33 -5.01 -3.52 6.79
N GLY A 34 -5.55 -4.53 6.11
CA GLY A 34 -5.67 -5.88 6.66
C GLY A 34 -4.33 -6.63 6.61
N PRO A 35 -4.29 -7.94 6.92
CA PRO A 35 -3.06 -8.74 6.99
C PRO A 35 -2.14 -8.61 5.77
N THR A 36 -2.72 -8.70 4.56
CA THR A 36 -1.99 -8.56 3.29
C THR A 36 -1.42 -7.15 3.14
N GLY A 37 -2.22 -6.13 3.46
CA GLY A 37 -1.81 -4.73 3.40
C GLY A 37 -0.69 -4.43 4.38
N SER A 38 -0.82 -4.84 5.63
CA SER A 38 0.17 -4.66 6.68
C SER A 38 1.49 -5.38 6.38
N ALA A 39 1.44 -6.60 5.83
CA ALA A 39 2.64 -7.32 5.39
C ALA A 39 3.37 -6.60 4.24
N THR A 40 2.62 -6.09 3.25
CA THR A 40 3.19 -5.28 2.17
C THR A 40 3.77 -3.97 2.69
N LEU A 41 3.04 -3.28 3.58
CA LEU A 41 3.44 -2.03 4.22
C LEU A 41 4.79 -2.18 4.93
N LYS A 42 4.93 -3.20 5.78
CA LYS A 42 6.18 -3.49 6.50
C LYS A 42 7.35 -3.63 5.53
N ASN A 43 7.20 -4.38 4.44
CA ASN A 43 8.28 -4.60 3.48
C ASN A 43 8.65 -3.31 2.73
N LEU A 44 7.68 -2.46 2.39
CA LEU A 44 7.92 -1.16 1.77
C LEU A 44 8.65 -0.19 2.71
N VAL A 45 8.22 -0.12 3.97
CA VAL A 45 8.87 0.72 4.99
C VAL A 45 10.30 0.26 5.26
N LEU A 46 10.53 -1.04 5.41
CA LEU A 46 11.87 -1.60 5.60
C LEU A 46 12.78 -1.37 4.39
N GLY A 47 12.21 -1.37 3.19
CA GLY A 47 12.92 -1.02 1.95
C GLY A 47 13.31 0.46 1.84
N GLY A 48 12.78 1.33 2.71
CA GLY A 48 13.12 2.76 2.74
C GLY A 48 12.37 3.56 1.68
N VAL A 49 11.09 3.26 1.46
CA VAL A 49 10.25 4.08 0.57
C VAL A 49 10.02 5.49 1.14
N GLY A 50 9.92 6.48 0.27
CA GLY A 50 9.84 7.89 0.66
C GLY A 50 8.61 8.24 1.48
N SER A 51 7.43 7.85 1.00
CA SER A 51 6.19 8.08 1.73
C SER A 51 5.13 7.03 1.44
N ILE A 52 4.27 6.81 2.44
CA ILE A 52 3.14 5.91 2.34
C ILE A 52 1.90 6.60 2.91
N THR A 53 0.79 6.51 2.17
CA THR A 53 -0.53 6.91 2.61
C THR A 53 -1.43 5.68 2.66
N VAL A 54 -2.03 5.38 3.82
CA VAL A 54 -2.96 4.25 3.99
C VAL A 54 -4.39 4.74 3.92
N ILE A 55 -5.25 4.02 3.21
CA ILE A 55 -6.68 4.32 3.07
C ILE A 55 -7.46 3.09 3.49
N ASP A 56 -8.18 3.22 4.61
CA ASP A 56 -8.99 2.15 5.15
C ASP A 56 -10.15 2.75 5.96
N GLY A 57 -11.38 2.46 5.53
CA GLY A 57 -12.59 2.89 6.22
C GLY A 57 -13.01 1.98 7.38
N SER A 58 -12.34 0.84 7.55
CA SER A 58 -12.69 -0.16 8.55
C SER A 58 -12.00 0.08 9.90
N LYS A 59 -12.61 -0.45 10.95
CA LYS A 59 -12.08 -0.46 12.31
C LYS A 59 -11.45 -1.81 12.62
N VAL A 60 -10.51 -1.82 13.54
CA VAL A 60 -9.91 -3.04 14.08
C VAL A 60 -10.98 -3.86 14.81
N GLU A 61 -11.11 -5.11 14.41
CA GLU A 61 -11.96 -6.12 15.04
C GLU A 61 -11.10 -7.13 15.80
N VAL A 62 -11.72 -7.89 16.71
CA VAL A 62 -11.01 -8.91 17.51
C VAL A 62 -10.34 -9.97 16.61
N SER A 63 -10.95 -10.29 15.46
CA SER A 63 -10.37 -11.22 14.49
C SER A 63 -9.08 -10.72 13.83
N ASP A 64 -8.83 -9.40 13.83
CA ASP A 64 -7.60 -8.84 13.27
C ASP A 64 -6.39 -9.11 14.18
N LEU A 65 -6.59 -9.27 15.49
CA LEU A 65 -5.51 -9.47 16.45
C LEU A 65 -4.69 -10.75 16.19
N GLY A 66 -5.34 -11.77 15.62
CA GLY A 66 -4.70 -13.05 15.31
C GLY A 66 -3.99 -13.10 13.96
N ASN A 67 -4.22 -12.13 13.08
CA ASN A 67 -3.74 -12.18 11.70
C ASN A 67 -3.08 -10.89 11.20
N ASN A 68 -3.15 -9.79 11.95
CA ASN A 68 -2.55 -8.52 11.62
C ASN A 68 -1.58 -8.07 12.72
N PHE A 69 -0.28 -8.13 12.42
CA PHE A 69 0.78 -7.81 13.38
C PHE A 69 0.95 -6.31 13.65
N MET A 70 0.21 -5.43 12.97
CA MET A 70 0.26 -3.98 13.17
C MET A 70 -0.72 -3.48 14.25
N VAL A 71 -1.56 -4.37 14.80
CA VAL A 71 -2.60 -4.02 15.77
C VAL A 71 -2.53 -4.92 16.99
N ASP A 72 -3.02 -4.43 18.11
CA ASP A 72 -3.09 -5.12 19.39
C ASP A 72 -4.47 -4.94 20.05
N GLU A 73 -4.68 -5.53 21.22
CA GLU A 73 -5.96 -5.45 21.95
C GLU A 73 -6.40 -4.00 22.20
N SER A 74 -5.46 -3.07 22.41
CA SER A 74 -5.76 -1.65 22.64
C SER A 74 -6.27 -0.94 21.36
N SER A 75 -5.98 -1.54 20.21
CA SER A 75 -6.36 -1.01 18.89
C SER A 75 -7.80 -1.33 18.52
N VAL A 76 -8.47 -2.27 19.20
CA VAL A 76 -9.84 -2.71 18.88
C VAL A 76 -10.81 -1.53 18.90
N GLY A 77 -11.61 -1.39 17.84
CA GLY A 77 -12.54 -0.28 17.64
C GLY A 77 -11.92 1.01 17.11
N GLN A 78 -10.58 1.09 17.01
CA GLN A 78 -9.88 2.18 16.34
C GLN A 78 -9.81 1.94 14.83
N SER A 79 -9.53 2.99 14.04
CA SER A 79 -9.36 2.85 12.59
C SER A 79 -8.10 2.03 12.25
N LYS A 80 -8.22 1.08 11.31
CA LYS A 80 -7.07 0.32 10.78
C LYS A 80 -6.08 1.21 10.04
N ALA A 81 -6.53 2.36 9.54
CA ALA A 81 -5.69 3.31 8.81
C ALA A 81 -4.64 3.99 9.71
N LYS A 82 -4.87 4.07 11.03
CA LYS A 82 -3.98 4.72 12.01
C LYS A 82 -2.63 4.02 12.26
N CYS A 83 -2.36 2.91 11.58
CA CYS A 83 -1.07 2.22 11.64
C CYS A 83 0.11 3.03 11.08
N VAL A 84 -0.14 4.13 10.36
CA VAL A 84 0.88 5.02 9.79
C VAL A 84 0.59 6.48 10.11
N SER A 85 1.57 7.37 9.88
CA SER A 85 1.41 8.81 10.14
C SER A 85 0.50 9.54 9.15
N LYS A 86 0.39 9.06 7.91
CA LYS A 86 -0.48 9.62 6.87
C LYS A 86 -1.55 8.61 6.49
N PHE A 87 -2.79 8.89 6.85
CA PHE A 87 -3.89 7.98 6.61
C PHE A 87 -5.20 8.71 6.30
N ILE A 88 -6.12 7.99 5.65
CA ILE A 88 -7.48 8.44 5.33
C ILE A 88 -8.45 7.36 5.83
N GLU A 89 -9.40 7.77 6.68
CA GLU A 89 -10.43 6.88 7.26
C GLU A 89 -11.67 6.81 6.34
N GLU A 90 -11.45 6.48 5.07
CA GLU A 90 -12.52 6.32 4.07
C GLU A 90 -12.41 4.96 3.40
N HIS A 91 -13.55 4.41 2.99
CA HIS A 91 -13.55 3.19 2.18
C HIS A 91 -12.93 3.48 0.81
N PRO A 92 -11.95 2.67 0.35
CA PRO A 92 -11.32 2.88 -0.94
C PRO A 92 -12.30 3.01 -2.11
N GLU A 93 -13.41 2.24 -2.07
CA GLU A 93 -14.48 2.30 -3.06
C GLU A 93 -15.13 3.68 -3.14
N ALA A 94 -15.37 4.34 -2.00
CA ALA A 94 -15.94 5.68 -1.98
C ALA A 94 -14.98 6.70 -2.60
N LEU A 95 -13.68 6.59 -2.31
CA LEU A 95 -12.68 7.50 -2.85
C LEU A 95 -12.48 7.33 -4.36
N ILE A 96 -12.57 6.09 -4.86
CA ILE A 96 -12.54 5.78 -6.30
C ILE A 96 -13.67 6.49 -7.05
N GLU A 97 -14.87 6.56 -6.46
CA GLU A 97 -16.02 7.22 -7.09
C GLU A 97 -15.99 8.74 -6.94
N ILE A 98 -15.69 9.24 -5.74
CA ILE A 98 -15.85 10.66 -5.39
C ILE A 98 -14.67 11.50 -5.86
N ASN A 99 -13.44 10.96 -5.81
CA ASN A 99 -12.23 11.73 -6.08
C ASN A 99 -11.15 10.89 -6.81
N PRO A 100 -11.39 10.48 -8.07
CA PRO A 100 -10.44 9.66 -8.83
C PRO A 100 -9.09 10.35 -9.07
N SER A 101 -9.06 11.68 -9.16
CA SER A 101 -7.83 12.45 -9.37
C SER A 101 -6.86 12.35 -8.18
N PHE A 102 -7.36 12.00 -6.99
CA PHE A 102 -6.53 11.76 -5.81
C PHE A 102 -5.39 10.77 -6.07
N PHE A 103 -5.62 9.74 -6.88
CA PHE A 103 -4.62 8.70 -7.11
C PHE A 103 -3.44 9.15 -7.98
N SER A 104 -3.59 10.24 -8.73
CA SER A 104 -2.57 10.76 -9.66
C SER A 104 -1.28 11.23 -8.98
N GLN A 105 -1.33 11.52 -7.67
CA GLN A 105 -0.17 12.00 -6.91
C GLN A 105 0.81 10.88 -6.51
N PHE A 106 0.43 9.61 -6.67
CA PHE A 106 1.23 8.48 -6.20
C PHE A 106 2.09 7.89 -7.31
N THR A 107 3.25 7.36 -6.93
CA THR A 107 4.11 6.57 -7.82
C THR A 107 3.52 5.18 -8.08
N LEU A 108 2.92 4.59 -7.03
CA LEU A 108 2.33 3.26 -7.03
C LEU A 108 1.12 3.24 -6.09
N VAL A 109 0.03 2.63 -6.54
CA VAL A 109 -1.10 2.23 -5.70
C VAL A 109 -1.03 0.73 -5.48
N VAL A 110 -1.11 0.30 -4.23
CA VAL A 110 -1.27 -1.11 -3.83
C VAL A 110 -2.66 -1.27 -3.27
N ALA A 111 -3.50 -2.04 -3.96
CA ALA A 111 -4.87 -2.28 -3.56
C ALA A 111 -5.02 -3.71 -3.03
N THR A 112 -5.40 -3.85 -1.76
CA THR A 112 -5.59 -5.16 -1.14
C THR A 112 -7.07 -5.45 -0.86
N GLN A 113 -7.48 -6.70 -1.10
CA GLN A 113 -8.85 -7.18 -0.81
C GLN A 113 -10.00 -6.36 -1.44
N LEU A 114 -9.71 -5.60 -2.50
CA LEU A 114 -10.71 -4.80 -3.22
C LEU A 114 -11.65 -5.70 -4.04
N VAL A 115 -12.92 -5.30 -4.14
CA VAL A 115 -13.90 -5.97 -5.01
C VAL A 115 -13.59 -5.74 -6.49
N GLU A 116 -14.06 -6.64 -7.35
CA GLU A 116 -13.70 -6.67 -8.78
C GLU A 116 -14.13 -5.41 -9.53
N ASP A 117 -15.34 -4.91 -9.30
CA ASP A 117 -15.83 -3.70 -9.96
C ASP A 117 -14.95 -2.47 -9.65
N SER A 118 -14.60 -2.29 -8.38
CA SER A 118 -13.72 -1.22 -7.92
C SER A 118 -12.29 -1.40 -8.45
N MET A 119 -11.83 -2.65 -8.59
CA MET A 119 -10.53 -2.97 -9.21
C MET A 119 -10.49 -2.50 -10.66
N VAL A 120 -11.53 -2.78 -11.46
CA VAL A 120 -11.58 -2.36 -12.88
C VAL A 120 -11.61 -0.83 -13.01
N LYS A 121 -12.38 -0.15 -12.15
CA LYS A 121 -12.45 1.32 -12.12
C LYS A 121 -11.11 1.94 -11.74
N LEU A 122 -10.49 1.45 -10.66
CA LEU A 122 -9.18 1.92 -10.21
C LEU A 122 -8.09 1.67 -11.26
N ASP A 123 -8.13 0.53 -11.97
CA ASP A 123 -7.20 0.23 -13.06
C ASP A 123 -7.26 1.27 -14.18
N LYS A 124 -8.48 1.68 -14.58
CA LYS A 124 -8.68 2.73 -15.57
C LYS A 124 -8.10 4.07 -15.09
N ILE A 125 -8.44 4.48 -13.87
CA ILE A 125 -7.96 5.74 -13.26
C ILE A 125 -6.42 5.77 -13.22
N CYS A 126 -5.79 4.72 -12.69
CA CYS A 126 -4.33 4.64 -12.59
C CYS A 126 -3.65 4.66 -13.95
N ARG A 127 -4.19 3.97 -14.96
CA ARG A 127 -3.64 3.98 -16.33
C ARG A 127 -3.72 5.35 -17.00
N GLU A 128 -4.83 6.06 -16.83
CA GLU A 128 -5.01 7.43 -17.34
C GLU A 128 -4.01 8.38 -16.68
N ALA A 129 -3.79 8.24 -15.37
CA ALA A 129 -2.85 9.05 -14.60
C ALA A 129 -1.38 8.60 -14.68
N ASN A 130 -1.05 7.54 -15.43
CA ASN A 130 0.28 6.94 -15.49
C ASN A 130 0.84 6.47 -14.12
N VAL A 131 -0.06 6.02 -13.25
CA VAL A 131 0.24 5.48 -11.93
C VAL A 131 0.31 3.96 -12.02
N LYS A 132 1.32 3.37 -11.38
CA LYS A 132 1.48 1.92 -11.34
C LYS A 132 0.49 1.35 -10.34
N LEU A 133 -0.03 0.16 -10.60
CA LEU A 133 -1.04 -0.45 -9.75
C LEU A 133 -0.72 -1.93 -9.51
N ILE A 134 -0.73 -2.32 -8.24
CA ILE A 134 -0.63 -3.71 -7.81
C ILE A 134 -1.88 -4.07 -7.04
N PHE A 135 -2.58 -5.09 -7.51
CA PHE A 135 -3.70 -5.69 -6.80
C PHE A 135 -3.24 -6.96 -6.10
N ALA A 136 -3.59 -7.12 -4.83
CA ALA A 136 -3.29 -8.32 -4.06
C ALA A 136 -4.53 -8.79 -3.28
N ARG A 137 -4.84 -10.09 -3.35
CA ARG A 137 -5.89 -10.72 -2.55
C ARG A 137 -5.37 -12.00 -1.93
N SER A 138 -5.88 -12.31 -0.74
CA SER A 138 -5.60 -13.54 -0.01
C SER A 138 -6.92 -14.17 0.39
N TYR A 139 -7.13 -15.42 -0.02
CA TYR A 139 -8.33 -16.21 0.20
C TYR A 139 -7.97 -17.57 0.78
N GLY A 140 -8.11 -17.73 2.10
CA GLY A 140 -7.66 -18.93 2.78
C GLY A 140 -6.18 -19.20 2.50
N LEU A 141 -5.88 -20.28 1.78
CA LEU A 141 -4.52 -20.69 1.40
C LEU A 141 -4.08 -20.20 0.01
N THR A 142 -4.94 -19.47 -0.72
CA THR A 142 -4.64 -18.97 -2.06
C THR A 142 -4.34 -17.48 -2.04
N GLY A 143 -3.27 -17.09 -2.73
CA GLY A 143 -2.94 -15.69 -2.99
C GLY A 143 -3.09 -15.35 -4.46
N PHE A 144 -3.54 -14.12 -4.75
CA PHE A 144 -3.64 -13.58 -6.10
C PHE A 144 -2.92 -12.23 -6.14
N VAL A 145 -2.06 -12.03 -7.14
CA VAL A 145 -1.40 -10.75 -7.40
C VAL A 145 -1.54 -10.42 -8.88
N ARG A 146 -2.00 -9.20 -9.18
CA ARG A 146 -2.07 -8.65 -10.54
C ARG A 146 -1.35 -7.32 -10.58
N VAL A 147 -0.47 -7.16 -11.57
CA VAL A 147 0.24 -5.90 -11.83
C VAL A 147 -0.39 -5.23 -13.04
N SER A 148 -0.60 -3.92 -12.95
CA SER A 148 -1.04 -3.09 -14.06
C SER A 148 -0.13 -1.88 -14.19
N VAL A 149 0.49 -1.77 -15.36
CA VAL A 149 1.38 -0.67 -15.72
C VAL A 149 1.07 -0.27 -17.16
N LYS A 150 1.10 1.03 -17.43
CA LYS A 150 1.01 1.54 -18.80
C LYS A 150 2.34 1.27 -19.49
N VAL A 151 2.31 0.44 -20.53
CA VAL A 151 3.47 0.27 -21.41
C VAL A 151 3.41 1.37 -22.46
N ILE A 152 4.42 2.23 -22.49
CA ILE A 152 4.60 3.18 -23.59
C ILE A 152 5.28 2.36 -24.70
N CYS A 153 4.53 2.02 -25.74
CA CYS A 153 5.07 1.51 -27.00
C CYS A 153 5.61 2.67 -27.83
#